data_AF-A0A6L5G3N1-F1
#
_entry.id   AF-A0A6L5G3N1-F1
#
_cell.length_a   1.000
_cell.length_b   1.000
_cell.length_c   1.000
_cell.angle_alpha   90.00
_cell.angle_beta   90.00
_cell.angle_gamma   90.00
#
_symmetry.space_group_name_H-M   'P 1'
#
loop_
_entity.id
_entity.type
_entity.pdbx_description
1 polymer ?
#
loop_
_entity_poly.entity_id
_entity_poly.type
_entity_poly.pdbx_seq_one_letter_code
_entity_poly.pdbx_strand_id
1 'polypeptide(L)'
;LDEKGWSGTISGRGAGQLLALRFIDGDVPVEPGDEVQTSYIGGTIYPPNIPIGFVSTVEGGGTADPELKVGVQPHVDFTRLDIVIVLLDSGPNLVDAD
;
A
#
# COMPACT_ATOMS: atom_id res chain seq x y z
N LEU A 1 -10.36 7.26 3.53
CA LEU A 1 -10.92 5.91 3.34
C LEU A 1 -11.45 5.87 1.93
N ASP A 2 -10.65 5.26 1.09
CA ASP A 2 -10.83 4.93 -0.30
C ASP A 2 -12.12 4.11 -0.40
N GLU A 3 -12.97 4.36 -1.39
CA GLU A 3 -14.33 3.79 -1.50
C GLU A 3 -14.39 2.24 -1.51
N LYS A 4 -13.25 1.56 -1.71
CA LYS A 4 -13.17 0.09 -1.83
C LYS A 4 -12.73 -0.65 -0.55
N GLY A 5 -12.21 0.06 0.47
CA GLY A 5 -12.07 -0.49 1.83
C GLY A 5 -11.05 -1.62 2.06
N TRP A 6 -10.10 -1.87 1.16
CA TRP A 6 -9.00 -2.82 1.40
C TRP A 6 -7.76 -2.17 1.99
N SER A 7 -6.95 -2.97 2.69
CA SER A 7 -5.63 -2.56 3.18
C SER A 7 -4.68 -3.74 3.12
N GLY A 8 -3.38 -3.46 3.12
CA GLY A 8 -2.35 -4.49 3.06
C GLY A 8 -0.98 -3.93 3.38
N THR A 9 0.04 -4.78 3.28
CA THR A 9 1.44 -4.37 3.47
C THR A 9 2.15 -4.30 2.13
N ILE A 10 2.74 -3.15 1.85
CA ILE A 10 3.55 -2.94 0.65
C ILE A 10 5.04 -3.22 0.93
N SER A 11 5.72 -3.82 -0.05
CA SER A 11 7.15 -4.12 0.05
C SER A 11 7.83 -4.00 -1.32
N GLY A 12 9.10 -3.59 -1.32
CA GLY A 12 9.90 -3.50 -2.53
C GLY A 12 10.43 -4.86 -2.98
N ARG A 13 10.56 -5.05 -4.30
CA ARG A 13 11.21 -6.22 -4.94
C ARG A 13 12.55 -5.89 -5.62
N GLY A 14 13.03 -4.66 -5.47
CA GLY A 14 14.19 -4.11 -6.18
C GLY A 14 13.81 -2.93 -7.06
N ALA A 15 14.79 -2.12 -7.46
CA ALA A 15 14.58 -0.94 -8.28
C ALA A 15 14.07 -1.31 -9.68
N GLY A 16 13.13 -0.54 -10.23
CA GLY A 16 12.51 -0.80 -11.53
C GLY A 16 11.56 -2.01 -11.56
N GLN A 17 11.22 -2.58 -10.41
CA GLN A 17 10.23 -3.65 -10.28
C GLN A 17 8.92 -3.11 -9.72
N LEU A 18 7.81 -3.81 -9.99
CA LEU A 18 6.55 -3.56 -9.30
C LEU A 18 6.73 -3.78 -7.78
N LEU A 19 6.14 -2.90 -7.00
CA LEU A 19 5.99 -3.11 -5.56
C LEU A 19 5.00 -4.25 -5.32
N ALA A 20 5.20 -4.99 -4.23
CA ALA A 20 4.34 -6.09 -3.84
C ALA A 20 3.42 -5.64 -2.70
N LEU A 21 2.12 -5.59 -2.97
CA LEU A 21 1.09 -5.41 -1.96
C LEU A 21 0.51 -6.80 -1.60
N ARG A 22 0.57 -7.14 -0.31
CA ARG A 22 0.20 -8.46 0.25
C ARG A 22 -0.74 -8.31 1.44
N PHE A 23 -1.28 -9.45 1.90
CA PHE A 23 -2.23 -9.55 3.00
C PHE A 23 -3.57 -8.83 2.70
N ILE A 24 -4.02 -8.94 1.45
CA ILE A 24 -5.36 -8.53 1.05
C ILE A 24 -6.18 -9.81 0.88
N ASP A 25 -7.37 -9.84 1.47
CA ASP A 25 -8.29 -10.97 1.36
C ASP A 25 -8.69 -11.22 -0.10
N GLY A 26 -8.77 -12.50 -0.46
CA GLY A 26 -9.01 -12.98 -1.83
C GLY A 26 -10.38 -12.67 -2.43
N ASP A 27 -11.32 -12.15 -1.65
CA ASP A 27 -12.70 -11.82 -2.05
C ASP A 27 -12.97 -10.31 -2.17
N VAL A 28 -11.95 -9.47 -1.95
CA VAL A 28 -12.08 -8.00 -1.96
C VAL A 28 -11.84 -7.45 -3.37
N PRO A 29 -12.61 -6.45 -3.86
CA PRO A 29 -12.55 -6.00 -5.24
C PRO A 29 -11.38 -5.04 -5.50
N VAL A 30 -10.17 -5.57 -5.64
CA VAL A 30 -8.98 -4.83 -6.09
C VAL A 30 -8.87 -4.92 -7.61
N GLU A 31 -8.71 -3.77 -8.28
CA GLU A 31 -8.67 -3.70 -9.74
C GLU A 31 -7.43 -2.95 -10.25
N PRO A 32 -6.87 -3.32 -11.42
CA PRO A 32 -5.87 -2.50 -12.09
C PRO A 32 -6.35 -1.06 -12.29
N GLY A 33 -5.48 -0.10 -11.96
CA GLY A 33 -5.78 1.32 -11.97
C GLY A 33 -6.20 1.90 -10.62
N ASP A 34 -6.51 1.06 -9.62
CA ASP A 34 -6.78 1.55 -8.27
C ASP A 34 -5.56 2.27 -7.68
N GLU A 35 -5.80 3.42 -7.03
CA GLU A 35 -4.77 4.18 -6.34
C GLU A 35 -4.38 3.50 -5.02
N VAL A 36 -3.08 3.49 -4.73
CA VAL A 36 -2.52 2.95 -3.49
C VAL A 36 -1.86 4.10 -2.74
N GLN A 37 -2.28 4.30 -1.49
CA GLN A 37 -1.75 5.32 -0.60
C GLN A 37 -1.40 4.75 0.77
N THR A 38 -0.55 5.45 1.51
CA THR A 38 -0.30 5.12 2.92
C THR A 38 -1.57 5.26 3.75
N SER A 39 -1.67 4.45 4.81
CA SER A 39 -2.73 4.52 5.81
C SER A 39 -2.14 4.46 7.21
N TYR A 40 -2.86 4.95 8.22
CA TYR A 40 -2.48 4.82 9.64
C TYR A 40 -2.78 3.43 10.23
N ILE A 41 -3.13 2.45 9.41
CA ILE A 41 -3.55 1.13 9.91
C ILE A 41 -2.36 0.43 10.58
N GLY A 42 -2.61 -0.21 11.73
CA GLY A 42 -1.60 -0.98 12.46
C GLY A 42 -0.67 -0.15 13.35
N GLY A 43 -1.03 1.10 13.69
CA GLY A 43 -0.24 1.94 14.60
C GLY A 43 1.10 2.36 14.02
N THR A 44 1.18 2.50 12.70
CA THR A 44 2.41 2.87 12.00
C THR A 44 2.70 4.36 12.13
N ILE A 45 3.98 4.71 11.94
CA ILE A 45 4.47 6.10 11.94
C ILE A 45 4.29 6.80 10.58
N TYR A 46 3.69 6.12 9.59
CA TYR A 46 3.55 6.68 8.24
C TYR A 46 2.25 7.49 8.16
N PRO A 47 2.33 8.80 7.85
CA PRO A 47 1.13 9.61 7.65
C PRO A 47 0.29 9.03 6.51
N PRO A 48 -1.04 9.13 6.56
CA PRO A 48 -1.94 8.63 5.55
C PRO A 48 -1.96 9.57 4.34
N ASN A 49 -2.53 9.08 3.25
CA ASN A 49 -2.72 9.86 2.01
C ASN A 49 -1.41 10.30 1.36
N ILE A 50 -0.31 9.56 1.58
CA ILE A 50 0.90 9.70 0.77
C ILE A 50 0.77 8.74 -0.42
N PRO A 51 0.73 9.25 -1.67
CA PRO A 51 0.59 8.41 -2.84
C PRO A 51 1.78 7.47 -3.01
N ILE A 52 1.50 6.19 -3.26
CA ILE A 52 2.51 5.16 -3.51
C ILE A 52 2.56 4.84 -5.01
N GLY A 53 1.40 4.62 -5.63
CA GLY A 53 1.31 4.19 -7.03
C GLY A 53 -0.09 3.71 -7.41
N PHE A 54 -0.16 2.99 -8.53
CA PHE A 54 -1.39 2.35 -9.00
C PHE A 54 -1.24 0.84 -9.05
N VAL A 55 -2.34 0.12 -8.78
CA VAL A 55 -2.41 -1.32 -9.03
C VAL A 55 -2.18 -1.59 -10.52
N SER A 56 -1.21 -2.45 -10.82
CA SER A 56 -0.85 -2.86 -12.18
C SER A 56 -1.23 -4.31 -12.46
N THR A 57 -1.11 -5.21 -11.48
CA THR A 57 -1.48 -6.62 -11.61
C THR A 57 -2.19 -7.10 -10.37
N VAL A 58 -3.16 -8.00 -10.55
CA VAL A 58 -3.88 -8.69 -9.47
C VAL A 58 -3.90 -10.17 -9.82
N GLU A 59 -3.31 -10.99 -8.97
CA GLU A 59 -3.23 -12.44 -9.12
C GLU A 59 -3.75 -13.15 -7.87
N GLY A 60 -4.27 -14.37 -8.00
CA GLY A 60 -4.84 -15.13 -6.89
C GLY A 60 -6.31 -14.81 -6.63
N GLY A 61 -6.74 -15.01 -5.38
CA GLY A 61 -8.13 -14.81 -4.94
C GLY A 61 -9.08 -15.99 -5.19
N GLY A 62 -10.32 -15.82 -4.71
CA GLY A 62 -11.37 -16.83 -4.80
C GLY A 62 -11.17 -18.04 -3.88
N THR A 63 -11.81 -19.16 -4.19
CA THR A 63 -11.86 -20.35 -3.30
C THR A 63 -10.54 -21.11 -3.18
N ALA A 64 -9.56 -20.82 -4.04
CA ALA A 64 -8.30 -21.56 -4.14
C ALA A 64 -7.08 -20.83 -3.55
N ASP A 65 -7.11 -19.50 -3.45
CA ASP A 65 -6.03 -18.70 -2.87
C ASP A 65 -6.65 -17.66 -1.91
N PRO A 66 -6.43 -17.77 -0.59
CA PRO A 66 -7.06 -16.89 0.39
C PRO A 66 -6.56 -15.44 0.32
N GLU A 67 -5.44 -15.19 -0.36
CA GLU A 67 -4.84 -13.86 -0.49
C GLU A 67 -4.68 -13.43 -1.95
N LEU A 68 -4.81 -12.13 -2.19
CA LEU A 68 -4.42 -11.51 -3.45
C LEU A 68 -2.91 -11.20 -3.46
N LYS A 69 -2.28 -11.46 -4.60
CA LYS A 69 -0.92 -11.01 -4.93
C LYS A 69 -1.03 -9.82 -5.86
N VAL A 70 -0.83 -8.63 -5.31
CA VAL A 70 -1.03 -7.38 -6.04
C VAL A 70 0.32 -6.75 -6.39
N GLY A 71 0.52 -6.47 -7.68
CA GLY A 71 1.64 -5.70 -8.19
C GLY A 71 1.25 -4.23 -8.33
N VAL A 72 2.02 -3.33 -7.71
CA VAL A 72 1.77 -1.89 -7.73
C VAL A 72 2.89 -1.19 -8.51
N GLN A 73 2.52 -0.41 -9.52
CA GLN A 73 3.44 0.45 -10.25
C GLN A 73 3.68 1.72 -9.42
N PRO A 74 4.91 1.94 -8.91
CA PRO A 74 5.19 3.13 -8.13
C PRO A 74 5.11 4.40 -8.99
N HIS A 75 4.66 5.50 -8.38
CA HIS A 75 4.80 6.84 -8.97
C HIS A 75 6.27 7.28 -9.04
N VAL A 76 7.06 6.85 -8.06
CA VAL A 76 8.47 7.21 -7.93
C VAL A 76 9.33 6.27 -8.78
N ASP A 77 10.21 6.84 -9.60
CA ASP A 77 11.30 6.09 -10.22
C ASP A 77 12.44 5.89 -9.23
N PHE A 78 12.41 4.74 -8.53
CA PHE A 78 13.45 4.37 -7.56
C PHE A 78 14.81 4.03 -8.20
N THR A 79 14.94 3.99 -9.52
CA THR A 79 16.24 3.78 -10.19
C THR A 79 17.09 5.05 -10.20
N ARG A 80 16.49 6.20 -9.94
CA ARG A 80 17.15 7.51 -9.98
C ARG A 80 16.57 8.47 -8.95
N LEU A 81 17.20 8.52 -7.79
CA LEU A 81 16.92 9.49 -6.73
C LEU A 81 18.13 10.41 -6.54
N ASP A 82 17.86 11.69 -6.26
CA ASP A 82 18.90 12.70 -5.97
C ASP A 82 18.55 13.41 -4.65
N ILE A 83 17.35 13.99 -4.60
CA ILE A 83 16.83 14.69 -3.42
C ILE A 83 15.62 13.93 -2.89
N VAL A 84 15.58 13.73 -1.57
CA VAL A 84 14.48 13.08 -0.86
C VAL A 84 14.01 13.95 0.30
N ILE A 85 12.73 13.82 0.66
CA ILE A 85 12.14 14.46 1.83
C ILE A 85 11.87 13.38 2.87
N VAL A 86 12.31 13.60 4.10
CA VAL A 86 11.96 12.75 5.24
C VAL A 86 10.77 13.39 5.95
N LEU A 87 9.63 12.70 5.91
CA LEU A 87 8.45 13.07 6.69
C LEU A 87 8.53 12.39 8.05
N LEU A 88 8.45 13.18 9.12
CA LEU A 88 8.42 12.70 10.50
C LEU A 88 7.04 12.96 11.08
N ASP A 89 6.42 11.92 11.59
CA ASP A 89 5.16 11.98 12.30
C ASP A 89 5.26 11.10 13.56
N SER A 90 4.69 11.58 14.65
CA SER A 90 4.62 10.84 15.92
C SER A 90 3.47 9.82 15.92
N GLY A 91 2.67 9.80 14.85
CA GLY A 91 1.46 9.00 14.75
C GLY A 91 0.31 9.61 15.55
N PRO A 92 -0.88 8.99 15.53
CA PRO A 92 -1.97 9.44 16.37
C PRO A 92 -1.56 9.41 17.85
N ASN A 93 -1.69 10.55 18.54
CA ASN A 93 -1.69 10.55 20.00
C ASN A 93 -2.88 9.70 20.44
N LEU A 94 -2.61 8.47 20.88
CA LEU A 94 -3.57 7.70 21.64
C LEU A 94 -3.70 8.41 22.99
N VAL A 95 -4.52 9.47 23.03
CA VAL A 95 -4.95 10.03 24.30
C VAL A 95 -5.83 8.93 24.90
N ASP A 96 -5.32 8.30 25.95
CA ASP A 96 -5.97 7.18 26.63
C ASP A 96 -7.45 7.51 26.89
N ALA A 97 -8.30 6.52 26.64
CA ALA A 97 -9.74 6.60 26.89
C ALA A 97 -10.02 6.97 28.35
N ASP A 98 -10.82 8.02 28.57
CA ASP A 98 -11.43 8.35 29.86
C ASP A 98 -12.37 7.22 30.35
#